data_AF-A0AA39XMQ7-F1
#
_entry.id   AF-A0AA39XMQ7-F1
#
_cell.length_a   1.000
_cell.length_b   1.000
_cell.length_c   1.000
_cell.angle_alpha   90.00
_cell.angle_beta   90.00
_cell.angle_gamma   90.00
#
_symmetry.space_group_name_H-M   'P 1'
#
loop_
_entity.id
_entity.type
_entity.pdbx_description
1 polymer ?
#
loop_
_entity_poly.entity_id
_entity_poly.type
_entity_poly.pdbx_seq_one_letter_code
_entity_poly.pdbx_strand_id
1 'polypeptide(L)'
;NYNGKFGWYDEELGIAGETNRAKWDQDKTAMMEVLPDLQFLSSNLGTGAVEDELIRGIGALMNNPGDGAPLWLAWAAQIYLDILQFLGSNCGRGFDEMKQESLKIKKAMLDVPSSQERSWVLKAATKWDRDPISTCRLQKTQSELLPENSPPAWRFLHRNPIHCGLLLHNMRVNLHLSGVTYAATPGGVMCTTQLYHALRQEKLLSHHFAWEDLETFWKMQGDSAVFVGDPPTNREDYFKNYCLCIGVSAS
;
A
#
# COMPACT_ATOMS: atom_id res chain seq x y z
N ASN A 1 22.64 -21.23 15.36
CA ASN A 1 24.00 -21.12 14.78
C ASN A 1 24.13 -19.86 13.92
N TYR A 2 24.70 -18.80 14.49
CA TYR A 2 25.40 -17.76 13.74
C TYR A 2 26.64 -17.35 14.50
N ASN A 3 27.74 -17.22 13.76
CA ASN A 3 29.07 -17.00 14.31
C ASN A 3 29.83 -15.93 13.50
N GLY A 4 29.20 -14.77 13.32
CA GLY A 4 29.86 -13.55 12.84
C GLY A 4 30.50 -12.75 13.98
N LYS A 5 31.27 -11.71 13.66
CA LYS A 5 32.00 -10.87 14.63
C LYS A 5 31.09 -10.13 15.64
N PHE A 6 29.78 -10.03 15.37
CA PHE A 6 28.82 -9.27 16.18
C PHE A 6 27.50 -10.00 16.54
N GLY A 7 27.34 -11.29 16.18
CA GLY A 7 26.10 -12.04 16.49
C GLY A 7 24.87 -11.64 15.64
N TRP A 8 23.70 -12.22 15.94
CA TRP A 8 22.40 -11.79 15.40
C TRP A 8 21.65 -10.97 16.47
N TYR A 9 20.82 -10.02 16.05
CA TYR A 9 19.86 -9.35 16.91
C TYR A 9 18.85 -10.37 17.44
N ASP A 10 18.69 -10.37 18.75
CA ASP A 10 17.82 -11.30 19.49
C ASP A 10 16.49 -10.60 19.84
N GLU A 11 15.41 -11.08 19.22
CA GLU A 11 14.07 -10.53 19.39
C GLU A 11 13.43 -10.93 20.74
N GLU A 12 13.96 -11.97 21.40
CA GLU A 12 13.45 -12.47 22.69
C GLU A 12 14.01 -11.68 23.87
N LEU A 13 15.20 -11.07 23.74
CA LEU A 13 15.80 -10.25 24.80
C LEU A 13 15.00 -8.98 25.09
N GLY A 14 14.34 -8.38 24.09
CA GLY A 14 13.46 -7.21 24.26
C GLY A 14 14.05 -6.08 25.12
N ILE A 15 13.22 -5.45 25.96
CA ILE A 15 13.64 -4.42 26.94
C ILE A 15 14.29 -5.05 28.20
N ALA A 16 14.30 -6.38 28.33
CA ALA A 16 14.82 -7.06 29.52
C ALA A 16 16.36 -6.94 29.54
N GLY A 17 16.81 -5.89 30.24
CA GLY A 17 18.18 -5.41 30.19
C GLY A 17 19.19 -6.40 30.77
N GLU A 18 20.03 -6.94 29.91
CA GLU A 18 21.44 -7.03 30.22
C GLU A 18 22.06 -5.61 30.12
N THR A 19 23.19 -5.40 30.79
CA THR A 19 23.88 -4.09 30.97
C THR A 19 23.81 -3.11 29.78
N ASN A 20 23.98 -1.79 30.01
CA ASN A 20 24.05 -0.78 28.94
C ASN A 20 24.99 -1.15 27.77
N ARG A 21 26.05 -1.92 28.04
CA ARG A 21 26.96 -2.45 27.02
C ARG A 21 26.28 -3.52 26.14
N ALA A 22 25.56 -4.45 26.74
CA ALA A 22 24.80 -5.46 26.01
C ALA A 22 23.69 -4.83 25.15
N LYS A 23 22.99 -3.82 25.67
CA LYS A 23 22.03 -3.03 24.88
C LYS A 23 22.69 -2.38 23.66
N TRP A 24 23.82 -1.71 23.87
CA TRP A 24 24.58 -1.09 22.78
C TRP A 24 25.02 -2.10 21.72
N ASP A 25 25.50 -3.27 22.13
CA ASP A 25 25.92 -4.32 21.20
C ASP A 25 24.73 -4.87 20.40
N GLN A 26 23.55 -5.05 21.02
CA GLN A 26 22.31 -5.43 20.33
C GLN A 26 21.86 -4.38 19.31
N ASP A 27 21.82 -3.10 19.71
CA ASP A 27 21.39 -2.00 18.83
C ASP A 27 22.32 -1.84 17.63
N LYS A 28 23.63 -1.95 17.88
CA LYS A 28 24.64 -1.95 16.82
C LYS A 28 24.43 -3.13 15.87
N THR A 29 24.18 -4.32 16.38
CA THR A 29 23.93 -5.50 15.55
C THR A 29 22.65 -5.35 14.71
N ALA A 30 21.56 -4.85 15.28
CA ALA A 30 20.32 -4.56 14.55
C ALA A 30 20.55 -3.60 13.38
N MET A 31 21.26 -2.49 13.64
CA MET A 31 21.58 -1.50 12.59
C MET A 31 22.47 -2.10 11.50
N MET A 32 23.50 -2.87 11.87
CA MET A 32 24.39 -3.50 10.91
C MET A 32 23.69 -4.56 10.05
N GLU A 33 22.68 -5.26 10.60
CA GLU A 33 21.89 -6.23 9.86
C GLU A 33 20.95 -5.60 8.82
N VAL A 34 20.32 -4.47 9.16
CA VAL A 34 19.34 -3.82 8.28
C VAL A 34 20.00 -2.91 7.23
N LEU A 35 21.22 -2.45 7.48
CA LEU A 35 21.91 -1.48 6.61
C LEU A 35 22.03 -1.93 5.14
N PRO A 36 22.41 -3.19 4.81
CA PRO A 36 22.45 -3.64 3.42
C PRO A 36 21.10 -3.61 2.72
N ASP A 37 20.01 -3.82 3.49
CA ASP A 37 18.64 -3.82 2.96
C ASP A 37 18.20 -2.40 2.65
N LEU A 38 18.50 -1.46 3.54
CA LEU A 38 18.23 -0.03 3.33
C LEU A 38 18.99 0.50 2.12
N GLN A 39 20.27 0.12 1.99
CA GLN A 39 21.11 0.45 0.84
C GLN A 39 20.52 -0.10 -0.47
N PHE A 40 20.01 -1.34 -0.45
CA PHE A 40 19.34 -1.90 -1.62
C PHE A 40 18.10 -1.09 -1.97
N LEU A 41 17.23 -0.83 -1.00
CA LEU A 41 15.97 -0.11 -1.20
C LEU A 41 16.15 1.35 -1.63
N SER A 42 17.24 2.00 -1.20
CA SER A 42 17.58 3.36 -1.62
C SER A 42 18.23 3.42 -3.02
N SER A 43 18.58 2.28 -3.61
CA SER A 43 19.19 2.23 -4.95
C SER A 43 18.15 2.14 -6.07
N ASN A 44 18.56 2.45 -7.31
CA ASN A 44 17.71 2.28 -8.51
C ASN A 44 17.22 0.83 -8.70
N LEU A 45 17.96 -0.16 -8.20
CA LEU A 45 17.61 -1.58 -8.28
C LEU A 45 16.53 -1.98 -7.26
N GLY A 46 16.43 -1.25 -6.16
CA GLY A 46 15.48 -1.53 -5.08
C GLY A 46 14.41 -0.47 -4.91
N THR A 47 14.34 0.55 -5.78
CA THR A 47 13.42 1.69 -5.62
C THR A 47 12.00 1.19 -5.39
N GLY A 48 11.55 1.40 -4.16
CA GLY A 48 10.32 0.86 -3.62
C GLY A 48 9.08 1.51 -4.21
N ALA A 49 7.91 0.98 -3.88
CA ALA A 49 6.66 1.73 -4.10
C ALA A 49 6.47 2.83 -3.03
N VAL A 50 7.29 2.76 -1.97
CA VAL A 50 7.25 3.60 -0.79
C VAL A 50 8.66 3.87 -0.32
N GLU A 51 8.86 4.98 0.37
CA GLU A 51 10.12 5.39 0.98
C GLU A 51 9.81 5.88 2.40
N ASP A 52 10.59 5.41 3.37
CA ASP A 52 10.57 5.91 4.74
C ASP A 52 11.84 6.72 5.05
N GLU A 53 11.85 7.41 6.19
CA GLU A 53 12.96 8.28 6.58
C GLU A 53 14.30 7.56 6.75
N LEU A 54 14.26 6.28 7.08
CA LEU A 54 15.47 5.48 7.26
C LEU A 54 16.07 5.15 5.88
N ILE A 55 15.25 4.70 4.93
CA ILE A 55 15.66 4.48 3.53
C ILE A 55 16.16 5.79 2.91
N ARG A 56 15.39 6.88 3.07
CA ARG A 56 15.71 8.20 2.53
C ARG A 56 17.04 8.73 3.06
N GLY A 57 17.26 8.63 4.38
CA GLY A 57 18.50 9.09 5.01
C GLY A 57 19.72 8.27 4.62
N ILE A 58 19.58 6.94 4.49
CA ILE A 58 20.66 6.08 3.95
C ILE A 58 20.95 6.40 2.49
N GLY A 59 19.91 6.62 1.67
CA GLY A 59 20.07 7.05 0.28
C GLY A 59 20.83 8.38 0.16
N ALA A 60 20.50 9.36 1.00
CA ALA A 60 21.21 10.64 1.04
C ALA A 60 22.70 10.48 1.38
N LEU A 61 23.02 9.67 2.40
CA LEU A 61 24.39 9.35 2.79
C LEU A 61 25.19 8.66 1.68
N MET A 62 24.54 7.75 0.95
CA MET A 62 25.19 7.01 -0.14
C MET A 62 25.43 7.87 -1.38
N ASN A 63 24.48 8.74 -1.71
CA ASN A 63 24.58 9.58 -2.90
C ASN A 63 25.51 10.78 -2.69
N ASN A 64 25.58 11.31 -1.46
CA ASN A 64 26.42 12.47 -1.12
C ASN A 64 27.21 12.23 0.19
N PRO A 65 28.22 11.35 0.18
CA PRO A 65 28.96 10.98 1.40
C PRO A 65 29.75 12.15 2.03
N GLY A 66 29.99 13.23 1.28
CA GLY A 66 30.69 14.43 1.76
C GLY A 66 29.82 15.36 2.63
N ASP A 67 28.49 15.23 2.57
CA ASP A 67 27.56 16.15 3.24
C ASP A 67 27.30 15.75 4.71
N GLY A 68 27.82 14.60 5.14
CA GLY A 68 27.57 14.03 6.46
C GLY A 68 26.17 13.42 6.59
N ALA A 69 25.91 12.81 7.74
CA ALA A 69 24.61 12.22 8.03
C ALA A 69 23.55 13.29 8.29
N PRO A 70 22.38 13.23 7.63
CA PRO A 70 21.30 14.14 7.94
C PRO A 70 20.85 14.02 9.40
N LEU A 71 20.57 15.14 10.06
CA LEU A 71 20.21 15.14 11.49
C LEU A 71 19.01 14.24 11.80
N TRP A 72 18.01 14.21 10.90
CA TRP A 72 16.81 13.38 11.08
C TRP A 72 17.09 11.88 10.99
N LEU A 73 18.20 11.45 10.37
CA LEU A 73 18.55 10.03 10.26
C LEU A 73 18.84 9.42 11.63
N ALA A 74 19.47 10.17 12.54
CA ALA A 74 19.68 9.71 13.91
C ALA A 74 18.34 9.42 14.62
N TRP A 75 17.33 10.26 14.38
CA TRP A 75 15.99 10.08 14.91
C TRP A 75 15.26 8.88 14.28
N ALA A 76 15.35 8.73 12.96
CA ALA A 76 14.77 7.59 12.25
C ALA A 76 15.39 6.25 12.71
N ALA A 77 16.72 6.22 12.90
CA ALA A 77 17.42 5.06 13.43
C ALA A 77 16.99 4.75 14.87
N GLN A 78 16.84 5.77 15.72
CA GLN A 78 16.35 5.57 17.09
C GLN A 78 14.94 5.00 17.12
N ILE A 79 14.01 5.53 16.30
CA ILE A 79 12.65 4.98 16.18
C ILE A 79 12.68 3.51 15.76
N TYR A 80 13.52 3.16 14.78
CA TYR A 80 13.65 1.77 14.33
C TYR A 80 14.10 0.85 15.48
N LEU A 81 15.13 1.26 16.24
CA LEU A 81 15.62 0.51 17.40
C LEU A 81 14.56 0.41 18.51
N ASP A 82 13.87 1.49 18.81
CA ASP A 82 12.80 1.51 19.82
C ASP A 82 11.66 0.57 19.43
N ILE A 83 11.30 0.50 18.14
CA ILE A 83 10.32 -0.45 17.61
C ILE A 83 10.77 -1.90 17.84
N LEU A 84 12.02 -2.23 17.52
CA LEU A 84 12.56 -3.57 17.71
C LEU A 84 12.58 -3.96 19.19
N GLN A 85 13.01 -3.06 20.07
CA GLN A 85 13.10 -3.31 21.50
C GLN A 85 11.71 -3.43 22.13
N PHE A 86 10.80 -2.53 21.79
CA PHE A 86 9.47 -2.45 22.41
C PHE A 86 8.53 -3.54 21.91
N LEU A 87 8.54 -3.83 20.60
CA LEU A 87 7.70 -4.88 20.04
C LEU A 87 8.31 -6.27 20.21
N GLY A 88 9.65 -6.39 20.21
CA GLY A 88 10.36 -7.66 20.34
C GLY A 88 9.82 -8.71 19.37
N SER A 89 9.45 -9.87 19.90
CA SER A 89 8.83 -10.97 19.16
C SER A 89 7.53 -10.61 18.42
N ASN A 90 6.86 -9.51 18.78
CA ASN A 90 5.63 -9.05 18.11
C ASN A 90 5.89 -8.14 16.90
N CYS A 91 7.15 -7.83 16.56
CA CYS A 91 7.47 -6.93 15.44
C CYS A 91 6.89 -7.44 14.11
N GLY A 92 6.80 -8.76 13.94
CA GLY A 92 6.26 -9.43 12.76
C GLY A 92 4.77 -9.19 12.48
N ARG A 93 3.99 -8.73 13.47
CA ARG A 93 2.54 -8.57 13.32
C ARG A 93 2.16 -7.61 12.18
N GLY A 94 2.92 -6.54 11.98
CA GLY A 94 2.66 -5.58 10.90
C GLY A 94 2.78 -6.21 9.51
N PHE A 95 3.69 -7.17 9.34
CA PHE A 95 3.84 -7.92 8.11
C PHE A 95 2.67 -8.87 7.86
N ASP A 96 2.19 -9.56 8.90
CA ASP A 96 1.03 -10.46 8.80
C ASP A 96 -0.24 -9.70 8.42
N GLU A 97 -0.50 -8.56 9.06
CA GLU A 97 -1.62 -7.68 8.73
C GLU A 97 -1.53 -7.17 7.28
N MET A 98 -0.36 -6.69 6.85
CA MET A 98 -0.13 -6.25 5.47
C MET A 98 -0.38 -7.38 4.46
N LYS A 99 0.09 -8.60 4.74
CA LYS A 99 -0.15 -9.79 3.88
C LYS A 99 -1.63 -10.13 3.78
N GLN A 100 -2.34 -10.15 4.91
CA GLN A 100 -3.77 -10.43 4.93
C GLN A 100 -4.55 -9.41 4.10
N GLU A 101 -4.24 -8.13 4.24
CA GLU A 101 -4.88 -7.06 3.48
C GLU A 101 -4.55 -7.14 1.98
N SER A 102 -3.30 -7.42 1.60
CA SER A 102 -2.92 -7.67 0.20
C SER A 102 -3.75 -8.82 -0.40
N LEU A 103 -3.95 -9.92 0.34
CA LEU A 103 -4.78 -11.05 -0.11
C LEU A 103 -6.24 -10.65 -0.30
N LYS A 104 -6.81 -9.85 0.61
CA LYS A 104 -8.19 -9.34 0.46
C LYS A 104 -8.34 -8.49 -0.80
N ILE A 105 -7.40 -7.58 -1.06
CA ILE A 105 -7.39 -6.75 -2.26
C ILE A 105 -7.30 -7.62 -3.51
N LYS A 106 -6.34 -8.57 -3.56
CA LYS A 106 -6.18 -9.49 -4.70
C LYS A 106 -7.43 -10.33 -4.96
N LYS A 107 -8.08 -10.82 -3.89
CA LYS A 107 -9.34 -11.57 -3.99
C LYS A 107 -10.47 -10.70 -4.55
N ALA A 108 -10.61 -9.47 -4.08
CA ALA A 108 -11.62 -8.53 -4.59
C ALA A 108 -11.43 -8.23 -6.09
N MET A 109 -10.19 -8.29 -6.60
CA MET A 109 -9.88 -8.06 -8.01
C MET A 109 -10.14 -9.28 -8.92
N LEU A 110 -10.59 -10.42 -8.39
CA LEU A 110 -10.94 -11.59 -9.20
C LEU A 110 -12.20 -11.35 -10.04
N ASP A 111 -13.19 -10.67 -9.45
CA ASP A 111 -14.49 -10.41 -10.08
C ASP A 111 -14.50 -9.12 -10.92
N VAL A 112 -13.46 -8.30 -10.80
CA VAL A 112 -13.33 -7.06 -11.58
C VAL A 112 -12.85 -7.41 -13.00
N PRO A 113 -13.56 -6.94 -14.05
CA PRO A 113 -13.14 -7.13 -15.43
C PRO A 113 -11.72 -6.60 -15.70
N SER A 114 -11.05 -7.17 -16.70
CA SER A 114 -9.70 -6.72 -17.06
C SER A 114 -9.72 -5.27 -17.54
N SER A 115 -9.02 -4.39 -16.81
CA SER A 115 -8.87 -2.98 -17.13
C SER A 115 -7.48 -2.46 -16.73
N GLN A 116 -7.16 -1.24 -17.14
CA GLN A 116 -5.91 -0.59 -16.78
C GLN A 116 -5.86 -0.31 -15.27
N GLU A 117 -6.99 0.13 -14.70
CA GLU A 117 -7.20 0.41 -13.27
C GLU A 117 -6.97 -0.86 -12.45
N ARG A 118 -7.60 -1.98 -12.84
CA ARG A 118 -7.38 -3.28 -12.19
C ARG A 118 -5.90 -3.67 -12.20
N SER A 119 -5.22 -3.44 -13.32
CA SER A 119 -3.80 -3.76 -13.48
C SER A 119 -2.91 -2.94 -12.54
N TRP A 120 -3.23 -1.66 -12.31
CA TRP A 120 -2.52 -0.82 -11.35
C TRP A 120 -2.71 -1.30 -9.90
N VAL A 121 -3.94 -1.64 -9.51
CA VAL A 121 -4.24 -2.20 -8.18
C VAL A 121 -3.46 -3.50 -7.95
N LEU A 122 -3.51 -4.42 -8.91
CA LEU A 122 -2.80 -5.70 -8.80
C LEU A 122 -1.28 -5.49 -8.76
N LYS A 123 -0.72 -4.57 -9.54
CA LYS A 123 0.71 -4.24 -9.49
C LYS A 123 1.15 -3.77 -8.11
N ALA A 124 0.36 -2.92 -7.44
CA ALA A 124 0.67 -2.48 -6.08
C ALA A 124 0.55 -3.64 -5.07
N ALA A 125 -0.53 -4.43 -5.14
CA ALA A 125 -0.80 -5.50 -4.19
C ALA A 125 0.14 -6.71 -4.31
N THR A 126 0.69 -6.97 -5.50
CA THR A 126 1.57 -8.12 -5.78
C THR A 126 3.06 -7.79 -5.73
N LYS A 127 3.44 -6.50 -5.60
CA LYS A 127 4.85 -6.06 -5.66
C LYS A 127 5.77 -6.79 -4.67
N TRP A 128 5.23 -7.18 -3.51
CA TRP A 128 5.95 -7.87 -2.44
C TRP A 128 5.51 -9.33 -2.23
N ASP A 129 4.82 -9.93 -3.21
CA ASP A 129 4.48 -11.36 -3.18
C ASP A 129 5.74 -12.24 -3.16
N ARG A 130 6.82 -11.73 -3.79
CA ARG A 130 8.18 -12.24 -3.63
C ARG A 130 8.99 -11.18 -2.91
N ASP A 131 9.85 -11.60 -1.99
CA ASP A 131 10.75 -10.69 -1.30
C ASP A 131 11.87 -10.23 -2.26
N PRO A 132 11.88 -8.95 -2.68
CA PRO A 132 12.88 -8.45 -3.62
C PRO A 132 14.29 -8.43 -3.02
N ILE A 133 14.39 -8.28 -1.69
CA ILE A 133 15.68 -8.24 -0.99
C ILE A 133 16.31 -9.64 -1.02
N SER A 134 15.58 -10.67 -0.59
CA SER A 134 16.11 -12.05 -0.66
C SER A 134 16.35 -12.50 -2.10
N THR A 135 15.51 -12.10 -3.05
CA THR A 135 15.74 -12.39 -4.48
C THR A 135 17.06 -11.79 -4.97
N CYS A 136 17.35 -10.52 -4.63
CA CYS A 136 18.61 -9.88 -4.97
C CYS A 136 19.81 -10.55 -4.28
N ARG A 137 19.68 -10.92 -3.00
CA ARG A 137 20.74 -11.63 -2.28
C ARG A 137 21.05 -12.99 -2.91
N LEU A 138 20.02 -13.77 -3.25
CA LEU A 138 20.20 -15.07 -3.91
C LEU A 138 20.98 -14.96 -5.23
N GLN A 139 20.67 -13.95 -6.06
CA GLN A 139 21.41 -13.70 -7.30
C GLN A 139 22.89 -13.37 -7.04
N LYS A 140 23.18 -12.59 -5.99
CA LYS A 140 24.55 -12.25 -5.60
C LYS A 140 25.31 -13.43 -5.01
N THR A 141 24.66 -14.29 -4.22
CA THR A 141 25.24 -15.53 -3.70
C THR A 141 25.54 -16.52 -4.83
N GLN A 142 24.64 -16.66 -5.81
CA GLN A 142 24.86 -17.49 -7.01
C GLN A 142 26.03 -16.99 -7.87
N SER A 143 26.33 -15.69 -7.78
CA SER A 143 27.47 -15.07 -8.46
C SER A 143 28.76 -15.06 -7.60
N GLU A 144 28.77 -15.77 -6.47
CA GLU A 144 29.88 -15.81 -5.49
C GLU A 144 30.25 -14.44 -4.87
N LEU A 145 29.38 -13.44 -4.98
CA LEU A 145 29.61 -12.09 -4.48
C LEU A 145 29.21 -11.92 -3.00
N LEU A 146 28.45 -12.86 -2.43
CA LEU A 146 28.03 -12.83 -1.03
C LEU A 146 28.10 -14.24 -0.40
N PRO A 147 28.37 -14.34 0.91
CA PRO A 147 28.37 -15.62 1.64
C PRO A 147 26.99 -16.32 1.60
N GLU A 148 27.00 -17.65 1.75
CA GLU A 148 25.81 -18.51 1.71
C GLU A 148 24.85 -18.29 2.90
N ASN A 149 25.35 -17.70 3.99
CA ASN A 149 24.58 -17.41 5.21
C ASN A 149 23.69 -16.16 5.06
N SER A 150 22.69 -16.24 4.17
CA SER A 150 21.71 -15.18 3.98
C SER A 150 20.61 -15.22 5.06
N PRO A 151 20.16 -14.05 5.55
CA PRO A 151 18.98 -13.98 6.40
C PRO A 151 17.74 -14.61 5.74
N PRO A 152 16.76 -15.12 6.54
CA PRO A 152 15.52 -15.63 6.00
C PRO A 152 14.77 -14.55 5.21
N ALA A 153 14.00 -15.01 4.21
CA ALA A 153 13.17 -14.13 3.40
C ALA A 153 12.18 -13.34 4.27
N TRP A 154 11.85 -12.13 3.83
CA TRP A 154 10.97 -11.17 4.51
C TRP A 154 11.45 -10.69 5.88
N ARG A 155 12.70 -10.96 6.32
CA ARG A 155 13.23 -10.44 7.60
C ARG A 155 13.07 -8.92 7.72
N PHE A 156 13.35 -8.18 6.64
CA PHE A 156 13.21 -6.72 6.64
C PHE A 156 11.79 -6.28 7.02
N LEU A 157 10.76 -6.87 6.40
CA LEU A 157 9.37 -6.52 6.69
C LEU A 157 8.92 -7.00 8.07
N HIS A 158 9.36 -8.19 8.50
CA HIS A 158 9.10 -8.69 9.85
C HIS A 158 9.64 -7.77 10.95
N ARG A 159 10.71 -7.03 10.67
CA ARG A 159 11.37 -6.12 11.61
C ARG A 159 11.03 -4.64 11.37
N ASN A 160 10.22 -4.33 10.35
CA ASN A 160 9.93 -2.95 9.97
C ASN A 160 8.42 -2.75 9.73
N PRO A 161 7.63 -2.64 10.81
CA PRO A 161 6.18 -2.42 10.73
C PRO A 161 5.82 -1.05 10.13
N ILE A 162 6.69 -0.03 10.24
CA ILE A 162 6.48 1.26 9.56
C ILE A 162 6.45 1.04 8.05
N HIS A 163 7.44 0.34 7.50
CA HIS A 163 7.49 0.04 6.08
C HIS A 163 6.29 -0.81 5.63
N CYS A 164 5.86 -1.78 6.44
CA CYS A 164 4.65 -2.56 6.19
C CYS A 164 3.40 -1.66 6.11
N GLY A 165 3.27 -0.71 7.03
CA GLY A 165 2.17 0.27 7.05
C GLY A 165 2.15 1.16 5.81
N LEU A 166 3.33 1.63 5.35
CA LEU A 166 3.45 2.41 4.12
C LEU A 166 3.05 1.59 2.89
N LEU A 167 3.50 0.33 2.79
CA LEU A 167 3.10 -0.57 1.71
C LEU A 167 1.59 -0.82 1.70
N LEU A 168 1.00 -1.09 2.86
CA LEU A 168 -0.44 -1.25 3.00
C LEU A 168 -1.19 0.02 2.57
N HIS A 169 -0.71 1.20 2.98
CA HIS A 169 -1.27 2.47 2.56
C HIS A 169 -1.18 2.65 1.04
N ASN A 170 -0.04 2.36 0.42
CA ASN A 170 0.14 2.41 -1.02
C ASN A 170 -0.85 1.50 -1.76
N MET A 171 -1.05 0.26 -1.29
CA MET A 171 -2.03 -0.66 -1.86
C MET A 171 -3.46 -0.11 -1.78
N ARG A 172 -3.85 0.43 -0.62
CA ARG A 172 -5.20 1.00 -0.39
C ARG A 172 -5.45 2.26 -1.22
N VAL A 173 -4.46 3.14 -1.34
CA VAL A 173 -4.55 4.33 -2.19
C VAL A 173 -4.70 3.94 -3.65
N ASN A 174 -3.93 2.97 -4.14
CA ASN A 174 -4.08 2.47 -5.51
C ASN A 174 -5.46 1.85 -5.74
N LEU A 175 -5.98 1.05 -4.79
CA LEU A 175 -7.35 0.53 -4.86
C LEU A 175 -8.38 1.66 -4.94
N HIS A 176 -8.29 2.65 -4.06
CA HIS A 176 -9.25 3.74 -3.98
C HIS A 176 -9.23 4.61 -5.23
N LEU A 177 -8.05 5.13 -5.63
CA LEU A 177 -7.92 6.00 -6.81
C LEU A 177 -8.30 5.26 -8.09
N SER A 178 -7.87 4.01 -8.25
CA SER A 178 -8.24 3.20 -9.41
C SER A 178 -9.74 2.92 -9.43
N GLY A 179 -10.36 2.66 -8.28
CA GLY A 179 -11.81 2.45 -8.16
C GLY A 179 -12.61 3.70 -8.53
N VAL A 180 -12.18 4.88 -8.09
CA VAL A 180 -12.80 6.16 -8.47
C VAL A 180 -12.68 6.40 -9.97
N THR A 181 -11.49 6.23 -10.54
CA THR A 181 -11.29 6.36 -12.00
C THR A 181 -12.13 5.35 -12.77
N TYR A 182 -12.18 4.10 -12.31
CA TYR A 182 -12.99 3.06 -12.94
C TYR A 182 -14.48 3.39 -12.89
N ALA A 183 -14.97 3.90 -11.76
CA ALA A 183 -16.36 4.34 -11.59
C ALA A 183 -16.71 5.58 -12.42
N ALA A 184 -15.74 6.46 -12.68
CA ALA A 184 -15.91 7.68 -13.48
C ALA A 184 -15.88 7.42 -15.00
N THR A 185 -15.18 6.37 -15.45
CA THR A 185 -15.03 6.02 -16.88
C THR A 185 -16.30 5.34 -17.44
N PRO A 186 -16.65 5.60 -18.71
CA PRO A 186 -17.77 6.52 -19.01
C PRO A 186 -19.12 6.02 -18.46
N GLY A 187 -19.63 6.73 -17.46
CA GLY A 187 -21.06 6.80 -17.17
C GLY A 187 -21.69 5.63 -16.39
N GLY A 188 -20.99 4.54 -16.07
CA GLY A 188 -21.61 3.39 -15.41
C GLY A 188 -22.41 3.77 -14.15
N VAL A 189 -21.80 4.54 -13.25
CA VAL A 189 -22.47 5.02 -12.03
C VAL A 189 -23.56 6.04 -12.36
N MET A 190 -23.31 6.98 -13.26
CA MET A 190 -24.28 7.99 -13.70
C MET A 190 -25.52 7.34 -14.31
N CYS A 191 -25.36 6.49 -15.32
CA CYS A 191 -26.43 5.77 -16.01
C CYS A 191 -27.23 4.91 -15.04
N THR A 192 -26.54 4.23 -14.11
CA THR A 192 -27.19 3.44 -13.06
C THR A 192 -28.02 4.33 -12.12
N THR A 193 -27.51 5.52 -11.77
CA THR A 193 -28.24 6.49 -10.95
C THR A 193 -29.47 7.03 -11.67
N GLN A 194 -29.34 7.41 -12.94
CA GLN A 194 -30.46 7.86 -13.76
C GLN A 194 -31.54 6.78 -13.92
N LEU A 195 -31.12 5.53 -14.15
CA LEU A 195 -32.04 4.39 -14.23
C LEU A 195 -32.74 4.14 -12.88
N TYR A 196 -31.98 4.15 -11.78
CA TYR A 196 -32.53 4.00 -10.43
C TYR A 196 -33.59 5.08 -10.15
N HIS A 197 -33.28 6.33 -10.47
CA HIS A 197 -34.20 7.45 -10.36
C HIS A 197 -35.48 7.23 -11.18
N ALA A 198 -35.35 6.89 -12.47
CA ALA A 198 -36.50 6.65 -13.35
C ALA A 198 -37.39 5.51 -12.83
N LEU A 199 -36.80 4.40 -12.38
CA LEU A 199 -37.54 3.26 -11.84
C LEU A 199 -38.28 3.59 -10.54
N ARG A 200 -37.70 4.45 -9.68
CA ARG A 200 -38.36 4.95 -8.47
C ARG A 200 -39.54 5.85 -8.81
N GLN A 201 -39.34 6.79 -9.73
CA GLN A 201 -40.37 7.76 -10.13
C GLN A 201 -41.56 7.08 -10.83
N GLU A 202 -41.30 6.06 -11.65
CA GLU A 202 -42.34 5.25 -12.31
C GLU A 202 -42.99 4.21 -11.38
N LYS A 203 -42.60 4.16 -10.09
CA LYS A 203 -43.10 3.19 -9.09
C LYS A 203 -42.88 1.73 -9.49
N LEU A 204 -41.82 1.47 -10.25
CA LEU A 204 -41.42 0.12 -10.66
C LEU A 204 -40.52 -0.57 -9.63
N LEU A 205 -39.94 0.20 -8.70
CA LEU A 205 -39.23 -0.31 -7.53
C LEU A 205 -40.11 -0.19 -6.29
N SER A 206 -40.16 -1.27 -5.50
CA SER A 206 -40.79 -1.25 -4.17
C SER A 206 -40.14 -0.17 -3.29
N HIS A 207 -40.93 0.48 -2.45
CA HIS A 207 -40.40 1.47 -1.49
C HIS A 207 -39.34 0.87 -0.56
N HIS A 208 -39.43 -0.42 -0.25
CA HIS A 208 -38.47 -1.15 0.57
C HIS A 208 -37.15 -1.46 -0.15
N PHE A 209 -37.08 -1.30 -1.47
CA PHE A 209 -35.88 -1.51 -2.25
C PHE A 209 -35.12 -0.18 -2.41
N ALA A 210 -34.44 0.22 -1.34
CA ALA A 210 -33.55 1.37 -1.31
C ALA A 210 -32.12 0.92 -1.60
N TRP A 211 -31.42 1.64 -2.50
CA TRP A 211 -29.99 1.42 -2.71
C TRP A 211 -29.23 2.48 -1.93
N GLU A 212 -29.07 2.24 -0.63
CA GLU A 212 -28.57 3.23 0.34
C GLU A 212 -27.21 3.83 -0.05
N ASP A 213 -26.29 3.00 -0.56
CA ASP A 213 -24.97 3.47 -1.01
C ASP A 213 -25.08 4.43 -2.22
N LEU A 214 -25.94 4.11 -3.18
CA LEU A 214 -26.16 4.94 -4.37
C LEU A 214 -26.88 6.25 -4.01
N GLU A 215 -27.88 6.19 -3.13
CA GLU A 215 -28.58 7.36 -2.62
C GLU A 215 -27.63 8.26 -1.81
N THR A 216 -26.75 7.68 -1.00
CA THR A 216 -25.72 8.42 -0.26
C THR A 216 -24.71 9.07 -1.21
N PHE A 217 -24.21 8.33 -2.20
CA PHE A 217 -23.33 8.86 -3.24
C PHE A 217 -23.99 10.03 -3.98
N TRP A 218 -25.21 9.85 -4.46
CA TRP A 218 -25.94 10.89 -5.17
C TRP A 218 -26.17 12.12 -4.28
N LYS A 219 -26.58 11.93 -3.02
CA LYS A 219 -26.71 13.05 -2.06
C LYS A 219 -25.42 13.83 -1.85
N MET A 220 -24.27 13.16 -1.87
CA MET A 220 -22.96 13.80 -1.73
C MET A 220 -22.53 14.58 -2.99
N GLN A 221 -22.84 14.06 -4.18
CA GLN A 221 -22.44 14.69 -5.45
C GLN A 221 -23.42 15.78 -5.91
N GLY A 222 -24.70 15.65 -5.56
CA GLY A 222 -25.78 16.52 -6.00
C GLY A 222 -26.31 16.16 -7.40
N ASP A 223 -27.46 16.73 -7.75
CA ASP A 223 -28.17 16.43 -9.00
C ASP A 223 -27.36 16.80 -10.24
N SER A 224 -26.61 17.91 -10.19
CA SER A 224 -25.78 18.39 -11.31
C SER A 224 -24.65 17.44 -11.72
N ALA A 225 -24.29 16.48 -10.87
CA ALA A 225 -23.29 15.46 -11.20
C ALA A 225 -23.89 14.26 -11.97
N VAL A 226 -25.21 14.11 -11.94
CA VAL A 226 -25.94 12.97 -12.51
C VAL A 226 -26.83 13.38 -13.67
N PHE A 227 -27.41 14.58 -13.63
CA PHE A 227 -28.37 15.08 -14.61
C PHE A 227 -27.91 16.38 -15.27
N VAL A 228 -28.30 16.57 -16.53
CA VAL A 228 -28.22 17.89 -17.17
C VAL A 228 -29.48 18.68 -16.82
N GLY A 229 -29.35 19.65 -15.91
CA GLY A 229 -30.48 20.44 -15.40
C GLY A 229 -31.21 19.75 -14.24
N ASP A 230 -32.50 20.02 -14.11
CA ASP A 230 -33.33 19.43 -13.05
C ASP A 230 -33.58 17.93 -13.30
N PRO A 231 -33.77 17.11 -12.24
CA PRO A 231 -34.09 15.71 -12.39
C PRO A 231 -35.37 15.51 -13.24
N PRO A 232 -35.29 14.71 -14.33
CA PRO A 232 -36.43 14.46 -15.23
C PRO A 232 -37.59 13.78 -14.49
N THR A 233 -38.84 13.97 -14.90
CA THR A 233 -40.00 13.37 -14.18
C THR A 233 -40.90 12.49 -15.04
N ASN A 234 -40.53 12.30 -16.31
CA ASN A 234 -41.29 11.50 -17.28
C ASN A 234 -40.36 10.74 -18.23
N ARG A 235 -40.93 9.77 -18.94
CA ARG A 235 -40.20 8.82 -19.78
C ARG A 235 -39.40 9.46 -20.92
N GLU A 236 -39.95 10.49 -21.55
CA GLU A 236 -39.29 11.18 -22.65
C GLU A 236 -38.06 11.95 -22.13
N ASP A 237 -38.22 12.63 -20.99
CA ASP A 237 -37.15 13.40 -20.38
C ASP A 237 -36.04 12.52 -19.78
N TYR A 238 -36.35 11.31 -19.30
CA TYR A 238 -35.31 10.36 -18.90
C TYR A 238 -34.36 10.05 -20.06
N PHE A 239 -34.92 9.77 -21.24
CA PHE A 239 -34.13 9.44 -22.42
C PHE A 239 -33.33 10.64 -22.92
N LYS A 240 -33.96 11.83 -22.97
CA LYS A 240 -33.27 13.07 -23.36
C LYS A 240 -32.11 13.39 -22.41
N ASN A 241 -32.33 13.32 -21.10
CA ASN A 241 -31.29 13.60 -20.11
C ASN A 241 -30.12 12.62 -20.21
N TYR A 242 -30.42 11.32 -20.39
CA TYR A 242 -29.41 10.30 -20.65
C TYR A 242 -28.57 10.64 -21.88
N CYS A 243 -29.20 10.91 -23.03
CA CYS A 243 -28.51 11.30 -24.27
C CYS A 243 -27.59 12.50 -24.06
N LEU A 244 -28.09 13.55 -23.40
CA LEU A 244 -27.30 14.76 -23.11
C LEU A 244 -26.10 14.45 -22.21
N CYS A 245 -26.26 13.64 -21.16
CA CYS A 245 -25.17 13.26 -20.24
C CYS A 245 -24.06 12.44 -20.91
N ILE A 246 -24.38 11.63 -21.92
CA ILE A 246 -23.38 10.87 -22.69
C ILE A 246 -22.85 11.63 -23.91
N GLY A 247 -23.24 12.90 -24.10
CA GLY A 247 -22.77 13.75 -25.19
C GLY A 247 -23.42 13.47 -26.55
N VAL A 248 -24.59 12.86 -26.57
CA VAL A 248 -25.38 12.57 -27.79
C VAL A 248 -26.54 13.56 -27.91
N SER A 249 -26.84 13.99 -29.15
CA SER A 249 -27.98 14.88 -29.41
C SER A 249 -29.30 14.22 -29.00
N ALA A 250 -30.09 14.94 -28.21
CA ALA A 250 -31.45 14.58 -27.84
C ALA A 250 -32.41 15.22 -28.86
N SER A 251 -32.54 14.61 -30.04
CA SER A 251 -33.43 15.05 -31.13
C SER A 251 -34.57 14.07 -31.35
#